data_AF-A0A3L7MP39-F1
#
_entry.id   AF-A0A3L7MP39-F1
#
_cell.length_a   1.000
_cell.length_b   1.000
_cell.length_c   1.000
_cell.angle_alpha   90.00
_cell.angle_beta   90.00
_cell.angle_gamma   90.00
#
_symmetry.space_group_name_H-M   'P 1'
#
loop_
_entity.id
_entity.type
_entity.pdbx_description
1 polymer ?
#
loop_
_entity_poly.entity_id
_entity_poly.type
_entity_poly.pdbx_seq_one_letter_code
_entity_poly.pdbx_strand_id
1 'polypeptide(L)'
;MSSRLVSHSPSPLDMRVSVVGSKDIPRVVQESIQLCRLLEMQNYCAVNRVSGQSSAETDDDWSSIDLVIVLGGDGSILRTARRMAYTQAPVLGVNMGTLGFLAAFPPREVPVALENLAQGQFQLVEHLLFECRIIRDGK
;
A
#
# COMPACT_ATOMS: atom_id res chain seq x y z
N MET A 1 11.45 3.32 11.30
CA MET A 1 11.23 1.96 11.84
C MET A 1 10.72 1.11 10.70
N SER A 2 11.39 -0.01 10.40
CA SER A 2 11.02 -0.91 9.31
C SER A 2 9.78 -1.72 9.69
N SER A 3 8.90 -1.97 8.73
CA SER A 3 7.77 -2.90 8.85
C SER A 3 8.17 -4.23 9.51
N ARG A 4 7.21 -4.86 10.19
CA ARG A 4 7.38 -6.18 10.82
C ARG A 4 7.42 -7.33 9.79
N LEU A 5 7.20 -7.05 8.51
CA LEU A 5 7.34 -8.03 7.44
C LEU A 5 8.81 -8.31 7.15
N VAL A 6 9.14 -9.60 7.03
CA VAL A 6 10.46 -10.10 6.66
C VAL A 6 10.29 -11.14 5.57
N SER A 7 11.04 -11.01 4.47
CA SER A 7 11.01 -11.99 3.36
C SER A 7 11.19 -13.42 3.91
N HIS A 8 10.49 -14.38 3.32
CA HIS A 8 10.56 -15.80 3.70
C HIS A 8 10.14 -16.13 5.14
N SER A 9 9.47 -15.20 5.83
CA SER A 9 8.91 -15.41 7.17
C SER A 9 7.39 -15.18 7.16
N PRO A 10 6.60 -16.02 7.87
CA PRO A 10 5.17 -15.78 8.03
C PRO A 10 4.86 -14.36 8.52
N SER A 11 3.86 -13.72 7.92
CA SER A 11 3.41 -12.41 8.38
C SER A 11 2.83 -12.46 9.79
N PRO A 12 2.96 -11.39 10.60
CA PRO A 12 2.26 -11.30 11.88
C PRO A 12 0.74 -11.49 11.74
N LEU A 13 0.09 -12.09 12.73
CA LEU A 13 -1.36 -12.31 12.71
C LEU A 13 -2.16 -11.02 12.92
N ASP A 14 -1.56 -10.01 13.55
CA ASP A 14 -2.17 -8.73 13.92
C ASP A 14 -1.68 -7.58 13.04
N MET A 15 -1.40 -7.85 11.75
CA MET A 15 -0.95 -6.80 10.83
C MET A 15 -1.95 -5.66 10.72
N ARG A 16 -1.43 -4.43 10.72
CA ARG A 16 -2.16 -3.23 10.35
C ARG A 16 -1.93 -2.96 8.87
N VAL A 17 -2.97 -3.17 8.08
CA VAL A 17 -2.92 -3.11 6.62
C VAL A 17 -3.70 -1.91 6.13
N SER A 18 -3.03 -0.98 5.43
CA SER A 18 -3.71 0.18 4.85
C SER A 18 -4.10 -0.09 3.40
N VAL A 19 -5.36 0.18 3.05
CA VAL A 19 -5.84 0.12 1.67
C VAL A 19 -5.95 1.54 1.11
N VAL A 20 -5.21 1.83 0.05
CA VAL A 20 -5.11 3.17 -0.55
C VAL A 20 -5.63 3.13 -1.98
N GLY A 21 -6.34 4.17 -2.40
CA GLY A 21 -6.85 4.29 -3.77
C GLY A 21 -7.52 5.64 -4.01
N SER A 22 -7.89 5.92 -5.26
CA SER A 22 -8.61 7.15 -5.62
C SER A 22 -10.11 6.99 -5.41
N LYS A 23 -10.72 7.86 -4.61
CA LYS A 23 -12.18 7.89 -4.42
C LYS A 23 -12.95 8.32 -5.67
N ASP A 24 -12.26 8.94 -6.62
CA ASP A 24 -12.84 9.46 -7.86
C ASP A 24 -13.12 8.32 -8.86
N ILE A 25 -12.66 7.09 -8.57
CA ILE A 25 -12.89 5.90 -9.37
C ILE A 25 -13.84 4.97 -8.58
N PRO A 26 -15.12 4.83 -8.97
CA PRO A 26 -16.11 4.06 -8.22
C PRO A 26 -15.70 2.59 -7.97
N ARG A 27 -15.07 1.96 -8.96
CA ARG A 27 -14.57 0.58 -8.83
C ARG A 27 -13.51 0.44 -7.73
N VAL A 28 -12.64 1.45 -7.55
CA VAL A 28 -11.62 1.46 -6.48
C VAL A 28 -12.27 1.58 -5.12
N VAL A 29 -13.32 2.40 -4.99
CA VAL A 29 -14.08 2.51 -3.75
C VAL A 29 -14.71 1.16 -3.40
N GLN A 30 -15.41 0.53 -4.34
CA GLN A 30 -16.04 -0.78 -4.13
C GLN A 30 -15.03 -1.86 -3.74
N GLU A 31 -13.93 -1.97 -4.49
CA GLU A 31 -12.89 -2.96 -4.23
C GLU A 31 -12.21 -2.73 -2.87
N SER A 32 -11.98 -1.48 -2.47
CA SER A 32 -11.37 -1.18 -1.17
C SER A 32 -12.23 -1.66 0.00
N ILE A 33 -13.55 -1.53 -0.11
CA ILE A 33 -14.49 -2.00 0.91
C ILE A 33 -14.47 -3.53 0.98
N GLN A 34 -14.51 -4.20 -0.17
CA GLN A 34 -14.44 -5.67 -0.23
C GLN A 34 -13.12 -6.19 0.35
N LEU A 35 -12.01 -5.53 0.02
CA LEU A 35 -10.69 -5.91 0.50
C LEU A 35 -10.52 -5.66 2.00
N CYS A 36 -11.00 -4.53 2.54
CA CYS A 36 -10.96 -4.30 3.99
C CYS A 36 -11.71 -5.39 4.74
N ARG A 37 -12.88 -5.79 4.24
CA ARG A 37 -13.66 -6.87 4.83
C ARG A 37 -12.92 -8.21 4.78
N LEU A 38 -12.25 -8.53 3.67
CA LEU A 38 -11.43 -9.74 3.54
C LEU A 38 -10.29 -9.75 4.56
N LEU A 39 -9.57 -8.63 4.70
CA LEU A 39 -8.48 -8.47 5.67
C LEU A 39 -8.96 -8.70 7.10
N GLU A 40 -10.09 -8.11 7.48
CA GLU A 40 -10.71 -8.28 8.80
C GLU A 40 -11.13 -9.74 9.05
N MET A 41 -11.67 -10.43 8.05
CA MET A 41 -11.99 -11.86 8.14
C MET A 41 -10.76 -12.74 8.36
N GLN A 42 -9.57 -12.28 7.98
CA GLN A 42 -8.30 -12.95 8.22
C GLN A 42 -7.61 -12.48 9.51
N ASN A 43 -8.30 -11.72 10.37
CA ASN A 43 -7.81 -11.13 11.62
C ASN A 43 -6.76 -9.99 11.46
N TYR A 44 -6.61 -9.43 10.26
CA TYR A 44 -5.81 -8.23 10.08
C TYR A 44 -6.62 -6.96 10.40
N CYS A 45 -5.95 -5.93 10.90
CA CYS A 45 -6.54 -4.62 11.14
C CYS A 45 -6.50 -3.79 9.86
N ALA A 46 -7.64 -3.63 9.19
CA ALA A 46 -7.74 -2.87 7.95
C ALA A 46 -7.92 -1.36 8.20
N VAL A 47 -7.16 -0.53 7.47
CA VAL A 47 -7.30 0.93 7.49
C VAL A 47 -7.58 1.43 6.08
N ASN A 48 -8.85 1.76 5.79
CA ASN A 48 -9.24 2.29 4.49
C ASN A 48 -8.86 3.77 4.37
N ARG A 49 -7.91 4.06 3.46
CA ARG A 49 -7.41 5.40 3.13
C ARG A 49 -7.71 5.78 1.68
N VAL A 50 -8.81 5.31 1.12
CA VAL A 50 -9.29 5.78 -0.19
C VAL A 50 -9.71 7.25 -0.06
N SER A 51 -8.98 8.13 -0.74
CA SER A 51 -9.17 9.58 -0.67
C SER A 51 -9.21 10.22 -2.06
N GLY A 52 -9.64 11.47 -2.12
CA GLY A 52 -9.73 12.23 -3.38
C GLY A 52 -8.44 12.92 -3.72
N GLN A 53 -8.32 13.36 -4.97
CA GLN A 53 -7.12 14.09 -5.40
C GLN A 53 -6.89 15.41 -4.64
N SER A 54 -7.96 15.99 -4.06
CA SER A 54 -8.00 17.33 -3.45
C SER A 54 -8.01 17.36 -1.91
N SER A 55 -7.92 16.22 -1.22
CA SER A 55 -7.82 16.26 0.25
C SER A 55 -6.42 16.73 0.64
N ALA A 56 -6.34 17.98 1.13
CA ALA A 56 -5.22 18.49 1.89
C ALA A 56 -4.84 17.45 2.95
N GLU A 57 -3.62 16.94 2.81
CA GLU A 57 -2.77 16.29 3.81
C GLU A 57 -3.46 16.07 5.16
N THR A 58 -4.27 15.01 5.24
CA THR A 58 -4.55 14.40 6.53
C THR A 58 -3.21 13.91 7.06
N ASP A 59 -2.95 14.13 8.34
CA ASP A 59 -1.78 13.64 9.08
C ASP A 59 -1.80 12.09 9.04
N ASP A 60 -1.35 11.53 7.92
CA ASP A 60 -1.36 10.10 7.69
C ASP A 60 -0.19 9.51 8.47
N ASP A 61 -0.45 9.17 9.72
CA ASP A 61 0.49 8.38 10.49
C ASP A 61 0.63 6.98 9.85
N TRP A 62 1.75 6.77 9.15
CA TRP A 62 2.14 5.48 8.58
C TRP A 62 3.02 4.67 9.54
N SER A 63 3.43 5.22 10.69
CA SER A 63 4.40 4.58 11.59
C SER A 63 3.92 3.24 12.16
N SER A 64 2.61 3.04 12.22
CA SER A 64 1.97 1.82 12.72
C SER A 64 1.50 0.87 11.60
N ILE A 65 1.86 1.11 10.35
CA ILE A 65 1.38 0.31 9.20
C ILE A 65 2.42 -0.75 8.82
N ASP A 66 1.99 -2.01 8.77
CA ASP A 66 2.84 -3.14 8.40
C ASP A 66 2.88 -3.36 6.89
N LEU A 67 1.76 -3.09 6.20
CA LEU A 67 1.58 -3.29 4.76
C LEU A 67 0.65 -2.22 4.18
N VAL A 68 0.97 -1.74 2.98
CA VAL A 68 0.09 -0.85 2.22
C VAL A 68 -0.34 -1.54 0.93
N ILE A 69 -1.64 -1.77 0.77
CA ILE A 69 -2.22 -2.25 -0.48
C ILE A 69 -2.69 -1.05 -1.30
N VAL A 70 -2.10 -0.86 -2.48
CA VAL A 70 -2.43 0.25 -3.38
C VAL A 70 -3.31 -0.25 -4.51
N LEU A 71 -4.56 0.22 -4.55
CA LEU A 71 -5.50 -0.02 -5.63
C LEU A 71 -5.31 1.05 -6.73
N GLY A 72 -4.61 0.70 -7.80
CA GLY A 72 -4.29 1.62 -8.88
C GLY A 72 -3.12 1.16 -9.74
N GLY A 73 -2.51 2.10 -10.47
CA GLY A 73 -1.30 1.84 -11.25
C GLY A 73 -0.03 2.37 -10.59
N ASP A 74 1.05 2.41 -11.37
CA ASP A 74 2.37 2.87 -10.92
C ASP A 74 2.34 4.30 -10.35
N GLY A 75 1.56 5.20 -10.96
CA GLY A 75 1.40 6.57 -10.46
C GLY A 75 0.79 6.63 -9.04
N SER A 76 -0.13 5.72 -8.72
CA SER A 76 -0.70 5.59 -7.38
C SER A 76 0.33 5.08 -6.38
N ILE A 77 1.12 4.07 -6.77
CA ILE A 77 2.19 3.51 -5.93
C ILE A 77 3.22 4.59 -5.61
N LEU A 78 3.71 5.32 -6.62
CA LEU A 78 4.67 6.41 -6.44
C LEU A 78 4.11 7.55 -5.58
N ARG A 79 2.82 7.89 -5.74
CA ARG A 79 2.16 8.90 -4.90
C ARG A 79 2.10 8.44 -3.45
N THR A 80 1.76 7.18 -3.20
CA THR A 80 1.71 6.60 -1.85
C THR A 80 3.10 6.55 -1.23
N ALA A 81 4.12 6.12 -1.98
CA ALA A 81 5.52 6.14 -1.51
C ALA A 81 5.96 7.56 -1.10
N ARG A 82 5.61 8.59 -1.89
CA ARG A 82 5.89 9.99 -1.51
C ARG A 82 5.17 10.42 -0.22
N ARG A 83 3.90 10.03 -0.03
CA ARG A 83 3.13 10.33 1.19
C ARG A 83 3.73 9.67 2.44
N MET A 84 4.32 8.48 2.29
CA MET A 84 4.98 7.78 3.39
C MET A 84 6.35 8.36 3.75
N ALA A 85 6.97 9.21 2.91
CA ALA A 85 8.25 9.87 3.16
C ALA A 85 9.29 8.95 3.84
N TYR A 86 9.69 9.21 5.08
CA TYR A 86 10.68 8.42 5.82
C TYR A 86 10.09 7.25 6.64
N THR A 87 8.77 7.10 6.70
CA THR A 87 8.07 6.03 7.43
C THR A 87 7.66 4.87 6.51
N GLN A 88 8.37 4.66 5.39
CA GLN A 88 8.05 3.66 4.36
C GLN A 88 7.60 2.32 4.95
N ALA A 89 6.46 1.82 4.46
CA ALA A 89 5.99 0.46 4.68
C ALA A 89 5.99 -0.30 3.34
N PRO A 90 6.16 -1.64 3.36
CA PRO A 90 6.01 -2.48 2.18
C PRO A 90 4.72 -2.20 1.41
N VAL A 91 4.83 -2.17 0.09
CA VAL A 91 3.70 -1.87 -0.80
C VAL A 91 3.34 -3.11 -1.62
N LEU A 92 2.06 -3.45 -1.60
CA LEU A 92 1.44 -4.42 -2.48
C LEU A 92 0.62 -3.69 -3.54
N GLY A 93 1.10 -3.66 -4.78
CA GLY A 93 0.46 -2.97 -5.90
C GLY A 93 -0.60 -3.82 -6.58
N VAL A 94 -1.87 -3.39 -6.50
CA VAL A 94 -3.01 -4.07 -7.13
C VAL A 94 -3.51 -3.24 -8.31
N ASN A 95 -3.37 -3.81 -9.51
CA ASN A 95 -3.73 -3.14 -10.74
C ASN A 95 -5.27 -3.09 -10.94
N MET A 96 -5.83 -1.88 -11.02
CA MET A 96 -7.26 -1.62 -11.25
C MET A 96 -7.61 -1.33 -12.72
N GLY A 97 -6.66 -1.49 -13.64
CA GLY A 97 -6.78 -1.21 -15.08
C GLY A 97 -5.78 -2.00 -15.91
N THR A 98 -4.94 -1.32 -16.70
CA THR A 98 -3.91 -1.93 -17.56
C THR A 98 -2.67 -2.32 -16.76
N LEU A 99 -2.00 -3.41 -17.16
CA LEU A 99 -0.78 -3.90 -16.51
C LEU A 99 0.30 -2.81 -16.44
N GLY A 100 0.84 -2.57 -15.24
CA GLY A 100 1.94 -1.65 -14.99
C GLY A 100 3.23 -2.39 -14.66
N PHE A 101 4.29 -1.65 -14.32
CA PHE A 101 5.57 -2.25 -13.90
C PHE A 101 5.58 -2.59 -12.41
N LEU A 102 4.99 -1.72 -11.57
CA LEU A 102 4.97 -1.87 -10.11
C LEU A 102 3.68 -2.54 -9.63
N ALA A 103 2.55 -2.22 -10.27
CA ALA A 103 1.27 -2.88 -10.02
C ALA A 103 1.12 -4.10 -10.95
N ALA A 104 1.51 -5.28 -10.44
CA ALA A 104 1.69 -6.46 -11.29
C ALA A 104 0.48 -7.41 -11.34
N PHE A 105 -0.47 -7.34 -10.39
CA PHE A 105 -1.55 -8.33 -10.34
C PHE A 105 -2.94 -7.73 -10.05
N PRO A 106 -4.02 -8.38 -10.51
CA PRO A 106 -5.40 -7.91 -10.38
C PRO A 106 -6.02 -8.17 -8.99
N PRO A 107 -7.13 -7.51 -8.62
CA PRO A 107 -7.73 -7.64 -7.29
C PRO A 107 -8.11 -9.07 -6.88
N ARG A 108 -8.55 -9.88 -7.84
CA ARG A 108 -8.91 -11.29 -7.63
C ARG A 108 -7.75 -12.16 -7.11
N GLU A 109 -6.51 -11.72 -7.28
CA GLU A 109 -5.31 -12.44 -6.82
C GLU A 109 -4.84 -11.98 -5.44
N VAL A 110 -5.45 -10.94 -4.86
CA VAL A 110 -5.13 -10.47 -3.50
C VAL A 110 -5.35 -11.55 -2.43
N PRO A 111 -6.42 -12.38 -2.44
CA PRO A 111 -6.57 -13.45 -1.46
C PRO A 111 -5.39 -14.42 -1.46
N VAL A 112 -4.92 -14.82 -2.64
CA VAL A 112 -3.74 -15.69 -2.80
C VAL A 112 -2.47 -14.99 -2.31
N ALA A 113 -2.31 -13.69 -2.59
CA ALA A 113 -1.19 -12.92 -2.07
C ALA A 113 -1.16 -12.85 -0.54
N LEU A 114 -2.33 -12.72 0.11
CA LEU A 114 -2.46 -12.73 1.57
C LEU A 114 -2.16 -14.12 2.17
N GLU A 115 -2.57 -15.19 1.51
CA GLU A 115 -2.19 -16.56 1.90
C GLU A 115 -0.67 -16.78 1.80
N ASN A 116 -0.07 -16.31 0.71
CA ASN A 116 1.38 -16.36 0.53
C ASN A 116 2.10 -15.55 1.61
N LEU A 117 1.60 -14.35 1.98
CA LEU A 117 2.12 -13.57 3.10
C LEU A 117 2.08 -14.35 4.42
N ALA A 118 0.94 -14.98 4.73
CA ALA A 118 0.77 -15.77 5.93
C ALA A 118 1.70 -17.00 5.99
N GLN A 119 2.07 -17.55 4.83
CA GLN A 119 3.01 -18.68 4.72
C GLN A 119 4.48 -18.26 4.58
N GLY A 120 4.77 -16.96 4.53
CA GLY A 120 6.11 -16.45 4.25
C GLY A 120 6.57 -16.63 2.81
N GLN A 121 5.66 -16.94 1.89
CA GLN A 121 5.94 -17.16 0.46
C GLN A 121 5.94 -15.83 -0.32
N PHE A 122 6.72 -14.87 0.15
CA PHE A 122 6.88 -13.57 -0.49
C PHE A 122 8.32 -13.07 -0.36
N GLN A 123 8.63 -12.09 -1.21
CA GLN A 123 9.91 -11.40 -1.20
C GLN A 123 9.66 -9.89 -1.16
N LEU A 124 10.32 -9.21 -0.24
CA LEU A 124 10.42 -7.75 -0.25
C LEU A 124 11.47 -7.33 -1.27
N VAL A 125 11.08 -6.36 -2.10
CA VAL A 125 11.97 -5.73 -3.08
C VAL A 125 12.14 -4.27 -2.70
N GLU A 126 13.38 -3.86 -2.48
CA GLU A 126 13.71 -2.48 -2.15
C GLU A 126 13.93 -1.67 -3.43
N HIS A 127 13.34 -0.47 -3.46
CA HIS A 127 13.51 0.49 -4.55
C HIS A 127 14.10 1.79 -4.00
N LEU A 128 15.03 2.39 -4.75
CA LEU A 128 15.59 3.70 -4.40
C LEU A 128 14.55 4.80 -4.57
N LEU A 129 14.44 5.68 -3.59
CA LEU A 129 13.64 6.92 -3.65
C LEU A 129 14.58 8.12 -3.45
N PHE A 130 14.66 8.98 -4.47
CA PHE A 130 15.47 10.20 -4.37
C PHE A 130 14.67 11.34 -3.74
N GLU A 131 15.28 11.99 -2.74
CA GLU A 131 14.82 13.28 -2.23
C GLU A 131 15.53 14.41 -3.00
N CYS A 132 14.75 15.31 -3.60
CA CYS A 132 15.28 16.45 -4.35
C CYS A 132 14.90 17.75 -3.63
N ARG A 133 15.89 18.60 -3.34
CA ARG A 133 15.69 19.94 -2.77
C ARG A 133 16.13 21.00 -3.78
N ILE A 134 15.30 22.02 -3.98
CA ILE A 134 15.64 23.19 -4.79
C ILE A 134 16.08 24.29 -3.84
N ILE A 135 17.33 24.73 -3.96
CA ILE A 135 17.92 25.80 -3.15
C ILE A 135 18.06 27.03 -4.05
N ARG A 136 17.51 28.17 -3.66
CA ARG A 136 17.62 29.46 -4.37
C ARG A 136 18.24 30.49 -3.43
N ASP A 137 19.26 31.21 -3.90
CA ASP A 137 19.95 32.24 -3.12
C ASP A 137 20.49 31.75 -1.76
N GLY A 138 20.90 30.48 -1.69
CA GLY A 138 21.41 29.85 -0.46
C GLY A 138 20.32 29.45 0.54
N LYS A 139 19.04 29.44 0.13
CA LYS A 139 17.89 29.00 0.92
C LYS A 139 17.08 27.92 0.24
#